data_AF-A0A7Y4FIF0-F1
#
_entry.id   AF-A0A7Y4FIF0-F1
#
_cell.length_a   1.000
_cell.length_b   1.000
_cell.length_c   1.000
_cell.angle_alpha   90.00
_cell.angle_beta   90.00
_cell.angle_gamma   90.00
#
_symmetry.space_group_name_H-M   'P 1'
#
loop_
_entity.id
_entity.type
_entity.pdbx_description
1 polymer ?
#
loop_
_entity_poly.entity_id
_entity_poly.type
_entity_poly.pdbx_seq_one_letter_code
_entity_poly.pdbx_strand_id
1 'polypeptide(L)'
;MIKDYPYNLAIDDFSKFISRVVKDKVVLQEFLELLEDARDRKTFPMRGLHQKLMSYRKAKADYTTFTEGEREMIEDLMYFWGS
;
A
#
# COMPACT_ATOMS: atom_id res chain seq x y z
N MET A 1 -19.13 5.34 -8.20
CA MET A 1 -18.31 6.19 -7.31
C MET A 1 -18.47 5.67 -5.90
N ILE A 2 -17.40 5.10 -5.35
CA ILE A 2 -17.37 4.67 -3.95
C ILE A 2 -17.49 5.95 -3.09
N LYS A 3 -18.28 5.94 -2.02
CA LYS A 3 -18.51 7.13 -1.18
C LYS A 3 -17.43 7.33 -0.11
N ASP A 4 -16.71 6.26 0.25
CA ASP A 4 -15.65 6.22 1.25
C ASP A 4 -14.84 4.93 1.09
N TYR A 5 -13.58 4.90 1.50
CA TYR A 5 -12.77 3.67 1.56
C TYR A 5 -12.53 3.33 3.03
N PRO A 6 -13.28 2.37 3.61
CA PRO A 6 -13.20 2.07 5.02
C PRO A 6 -11.77 1.75 5.47
N TYR A 7 -11.37 2.35 6.58
CA TYR A 7 -10.01 2.24 7.13
C TYR A 7 -9.48 0.79 7.23
N ASN A 8 -10.26 -0.12 7.82
CA ASN A 8 -9.84 -1.52 7.96
C ASN A 8 -9.67 -2.20 6.59
N LEU A 9 -10.53 -1.87 5.63
CA LEU A 9 -10.43 -2.39 4.28
C LEU A 9 -9.17 -1.85 3.60
N ALA A 10 -8.83 -0.57 3.81
CA ALA A 10 -7.64 0.05 3.22
C ALA A 10 -6.35 -0.63 3.69
N ILE A 11 -6.25 -0.92 4.99
CA ILE A 11 -5.12 -1.65 5.55
C ILE A 11 -5.06 -3.07 5.00
N ASP A 12 -6.17 -3.79 5.02
CA ASP A 12 -6.21 -5.20 4.63
C ASP A 12 -5.90 -5.38 3.14
N ASP A 13 -6.44 -4.53 2.27
CA ASP A 13 -6.19 -4.58 0.83
C ASP A 13 -4.76 -4.18 0.49
N PHE A 14 -4.25 -3.11 1.10
CA PHE A 14 -2.86 -2.71 0.88
C PHE A 14 -1.87 -3.76 1.41
N SER A 15 -2.16 -4.40 2.55
CA SER A 15 -1.36 -5.50 3.11
C SER A 15 -1.28 -6.71 2.17
N LYS A 16 -2.41 -7.11 1.58
CA LYS A 16 -2.46 -8.20 0.58
C LYS A 16 -1.66 -7.82 -0.66
N PHE A 17 -1.82 -6.59 -1.12
CA PHE A 17 -1.10 -6.07 -2.28
C PHE A 17 0.41 -6.09 -2.07
N ILE A 18 0.94 -5.49 -0.99
CA ILE A 18 2.39 -5.46 -0.72
C ILE A 18 2.96 -6.87 -0.53
N SER A 19 2.22 -7.79 0.08
CA SER A 19 2.65 -9.18 0.26
C SER A 19 2.79 -9.92 -1.06
N ARG A 20 2.00 -9.50 -2.07
CA ARG A 20 2.12 -10.01 -3.43
C ARG A 20 3.29 -9.38 -4.17
N VAL A 21 3.46 -8.05 -4.12
CA VAL A 21 4.41 -7.33 -4.99
C VAL A 21 5.82 -7.20 -4.40
N VAL A 22 5.97 -7.11 -3.08
CA VAL A 22 7.28 -6.98 -2.43
C VAL A 22 7.85 -8.37 -2.16
N LYS A 23 8.92 -8.74 -2.87
CA LYS A 23 9.57 -10.06 -2.74
C LYS A 23 10.68 -10.09 -1.69
N ASP A 24 11.25 -8.94 -1.38
CA ASP A 24 12.26 -8.79 -0.35
C ASP A 24 11.58 -8.86 1.03
N LYS A 25 11.90 -9.89 1.81
CA LYS A 25 11.27 -10.14 3.12
C LYS A 25 11.53 -9.02 4.12
N VAL A 26 12.70 -8.37 4.07
CA VAL A 26 13.03 -7.28 4.99
C VAL A 26 12.17 -6.07 4.66
N VAL A 27 12.09 -5.72 3.38
CA VAL A 27 11.26 -4.59 2.94
C VAL A 27 9.78 -4.86 3.19
N LEU A 28 9.31 -6.09 2.96
CA LEU A 28 7.93 -6.48 3.27
C LEU A 28 7.63 -6.30 4.75
N GLN A 29 8.53 -6.74 5.63
CA GLN A 29 8.38 -6.58 7.08
C GLN A 29 8.29 -5.08 7.46
N GLU A 30 9.15 -4.23 6.91
CA GLU A 30 9.09 -2.78 7.14
C GLU A 30 7.75 -2.17 6.70
N PHE A 31 7.13 -2.67 5.62
CA PHE A 31 5.80 -2.20 5.23
C PHE A 31 4.71 -2.66 6.20
N LEU A 32 4.78 -3.90 6.68
CA LEU A 32 3.81 -4.44 7.62
C LEU A 32 3.88 -3.70 8.95
N GLU A 33 5.08 -3.38 9.44
CA GLU A 33 5.28 -2.57 10.65
C GLU A 33 4.67 -1.17 10.50
N LEU A 34 4.87 -0.51 9.35
CA LEU A 34 4.23 0.78 9.07
C LEU A 34 2.70 0.70 9.08
N LEU A 35 2.12 -0.41 8.62
CA LEU A 35 0.69 -0.64 8.61
C LEU A 35 0.14 -0.98 10.01
N GLU A 36 0.91 -1.67 10.84
CA GLU A 36 0.57 -1.90 12.25
C GLU A 36 0.60 -0.58 13.04
N ASP A 37 1.65 0.22 12.89
CA ASP A 37 1.73 1.57 13.49
C ASP A 37 0.56 2.46 13.05
N ALA A 38 0.21 2.40 11.77
CA ALA A 38 -0.92 3.10 11.19
C ALA A 38 -2.25 2.64 11.83
N ARG A 39 -2.35 1.34 12.17
CA ARG A 39 -3.48 0.74 12.88
C ARG A 39 -3.64 1.19 14.31
N ASP A 40 -2.56 1.29 15.05
CA ASP A 40 -2.60 1.81 16.41
C ASP A 40 -3.02 3.29 16.42
N ARG A 41 -2.58 4.05 15.41
CA ARG A 41 -2.90 5.48 15.26
C ARG A 41 -4.25 5.76 14.59
N LYS A 42 -4.93 4.75 14.05
CA LYS A 42 -6.14 4.88 13.22
C LYS A 42 -5.96 5.86 12.06
N THR A 43 -4.83 5.76 11.39
CA THR A 43 -4.45 6.57 10.22
C THR A 43 -4.05 5.65 9.07
N PHE A 44 -4.11 6.09 7.83
CA PHE A 44 -3.55 5.33 6.70
C PHE A 44 -2.63 6.24 5.87
N PRO A 45 -1.29 6.16 6.04
CA PRO A 45 -0.34 7.08 5.43
C PRO A 45 -0.04 6.72 3.96
N MET A 46 -1.07 6.70 3.11
CA MET A 46 -1.00 6.14 1.75
C MET A 46 0.11 6.77 0.91
N ARG A 47 0.28 8.10 0.96
CA ARG A 47 1.34 8.79 0.21
C ARG A 47 2.73 8.29 0.61
N GLY A 48 2.99 8.10 1.90
CA GLY A 48 4.26 7.58 2.40
C GLY A 48 4.50 6.13 2.00
N LEU A 49 3.46 5.29 2.12
CA LEU A 49 3.51 3.89 1.68
C LEU A 49 3.78 3.78 0.18
N HIS A 50 3.09 4.59 -0.64
CA HIS A 50 3.31 4.61 -2.08
C HIS A 50 4.73 5.07 -2.46
N GLN A 51 5.27 6.11 -1.81
CA GLN A 51 6.64 6.57 -2.02
C GLN A 51 7.68 5.51 -1.65
N LYS A 52 7.49 4.80 -0.52
CA LYS A 52 8.34 3.67 -0.12
C LYS A 52 8.30 2.57 -1.18
N LEU A 53 7.12 2.28 -1.74
CA LEU A 53 6.96 1.24 -2.77
C LEU A 53 7.68 1.62 -4.06
N MET A 54 7.53 2.86 -4.53
CA MET A 54 8.24 3.34 -5.72
C MET A 54 9.75 3.31 -5.53
N SER A 55 10.22 3.67 -4.33
CA SER A 55 11.64 3.62 -3.97
C SER A 55 12.19 2.19 -3.98
N TYR A 56 11.46 1.25 -3.38
CA TYR A 56 11.78 -0.19 -3.43
C TYR A 56 11.86 -0.68 -4.88
N ARG A 57 10.84 -0.39 -5.70
CA ARG A 57 10.79 -0.83 -7.10
C ARG A 57 11.96 -0.30 -7.91
N LYS A 58 12.30 0.98 -7.72
CA LYS A 58 13.46 1.59 -8.37
C LYS A 58 14.77 0.93 -7.93
N ALA A 59 14.95 0.70 -6.62
CA ALA A 59 16.18 0.13 -6.07
C ALA A 59 16.40 -1.34 -6.49
N LYS A 60 15.32 -2.11 -6.65
CA LYS A 60 15.39 -3.53 -7.02
C LYS A 60 15.18 -3.80 -8.51
N ALA A 61 14.97 -2.75 -9.32
CA ALA A 61 14.51 -2.87 -10.71
C ALA A 61 13.29 -3.81 -10.82
N ASP A 62 12.33 -3.64 -9.91
CA ASP A 62 11.14 -4.50 -9.83
C ASP A 62 10.05 -4.02 -10.81
N TYR A 63 9.96 -4.75 -11.93
CA TYR A 63 9.01 -4.52 -13.01
C TYR A 63 7.69 -5.30 -12.83
N THR A 64 7.40 -5.81 -11.62
CA THR A 64 6.14 -6.51 -11.35
C THR A 64 4.96 -5.66 -11.79
N THR A 65 4.14 -6.21 -12.68
CA THR A 65 2.94 -5.55 -13.19
C THR A 65 1.83 -5.65 -12.17
N PHE A 66 1.06 -4.57 -12.07
CA PHE A 66 -0.18 -4.54 -11.31
C PHE A 66 -1.30 -5.02 -12.23
N THR A 67 -2.24 -5.78 -11.69
CA THR A 67 -3.49 -6.09 -12.37
C THR A 67 -4.35 -4.83 -12.46
N GLU A 68 -5.40 -4.86 -13.29
CA GLU A 68 -6.28 -3.70 -13.41
C GLU A 68 -6.96 -3.36 -12.08
N GLY A 69 -7.51 -4.36 -11.38
CA GLY A 69 -8.12 -4.15 -10.08
C GLY A 69 -7.14 -3.64 -9.00
N GLU A 70 -5.85 -3.92 -9.12
CA GLU A 70 -4.85 -3.34 -8.22
C GLU A 70 -4.53 -1.89 -8.54
N ARG A 71 -4.58 -1.49 -9.83
CA ARG A 71 -4.44 -0.09 -10.20
C ARG A 71 -5.61 0.72 -9.67
N GLU A 72 -6.83 0.24 -9.91
CA GLU A 72 -8.07 0.86 -9.40
C GLU A 72 -8.03 0.98 -7.87
N MET A 73 -7.65 -0.09 -7.16
CA MET A 73 -7.52 -0.07 -5.70
C MET A 73 -6.47 0.93 -5.20
N ILE A 74 -5.31 1.04 -5.86
CA ILE A 74 -4.30 2.05 -5.49
C ILE A 74 -4.79 3.48 -5.78
N GLU A 75 -5.50 3.70 -6.88
CA GLU A 75 -6.10 5.00 -7.22
C GLU A 75 -7.15 5.40 -6.18
N ASP A 76 -8.04 4.48 -5.80
CA ASP A 76 -9.03 4.71 -4.75
C ASP A 76 -8.36 5.01 -3.41
N LEU A 77 -7.36 4.21 -3.00
CA LEU A 77 -6.60 4.47 -1.77
C LEU A 77 -5.92 5.84 -1.79
N MET A 78 -5.35 6.25 -2.92
CA MET A 78 -4.74 7.58 -3.06
C MET A 78 -5.80 8.69 -3.01
N TYR A 79 -6.99 8.47 -3.55
CA TYR A 79 -8.08 9.44 -3.50
C TYR A 79 -8.59 9.66 -2.07
N PHE A 80 -8.84 8.58 -1.32
CA PHE A 80 -9.41 8.65 0.03
C PHE A 80 -8.36 8.94 1.12
N TRP A 81 -7.14 8.46 0.95
CA TRP A 81 -6.11 8.47 2.01
C TRP A 81 -4.76 9.07 1.59
N GLY A 82 -4.62 9.55 0.36
CA GLY A 82 -3.39 10.18 -0.13
C GLY A 82 -3.18 11.63 0.31
N SER A 83 -4.15 12.18 1.08
CA SER A 83 -4.17 13.55 1.61
C SER A 83 -3.02 13.83 2.56
#